data_AF-A0A844YXC9-F1
#
_entry.id   AF-A0A844YXC9-F1
#
_cell.length_a   1.000
_cell.length_b   1.000
_cell.length_c   1.000
_cell.angle_alpha   90.00
_cell.angle_beta   90.00
_cell.angle_gamma   90.00
#
_symmetry.space_group_name_H-M   'P 1'
#
loop_
_entity.id
_entity.type
_entity.pdbx_description
1 polymer ?
#
loop_
_entity_poly.entity_id
_entity_poly.type
_entity_poly.pdbx_seq_one_letter_code
_entity_poly.pdbx_strand_id
1 'polypeptide(L)'
;MVAALDAERQALAAMNIDALVLATGDKQRLCAALEGHAANDVDAECRGLLEAARHQNEVNRKVRNLLAANVAARLDALTRSPGLYTGPRARTA
;
A
#
# COMPACT_ATOMS: atom_id res chain seq x y z
N MET A 1 -13.62 0.15 3.28
CA MET A 1 -12.22 0.47 2.90
C MET A 1 -11.20 -0.11 3.88
N VAL A 2 -11.27 0.24 5.17
CA VAL A 2 -10.32 -0.24 6.20
C VAL A 2 -10.13 -1.76 6.18
N ALA A 3 -11.23 -2.54 6.17
CA ALA A 3 -11.16 -4.00 6.12
C ALA A 3 -10.45 -4.53 4.85
N ALA A 4 -10.70 -3.93 3.68
CA ALA A 4 -10.04 -4.33 2.43
C ALA A 4 -8.52 -4.04 2.46
N LEU A 5 -8.11 -2.95 3.10
CA LEU A 5 -6.70 -2.65 3.33
C LEU A 5 -6.07 -3.59 4.35
N ASP A 6 -6.82 -4.07 5.34
CA ASP A 6 -6.33 -5.10 6.25
C ASP A 6 -6.15 -6.45 5.55
N ALA A 7 -7.12 -6.85 4.71
CA ALA A 7 -7.02 -8.05 3.88
C ALA A 7 -5.80 -7.98 2.93
N GLU A 8 -5.56 -6.83 2.30
CA GLU A 8 -4.33 -6.61 1.51
C GLU A 8 -3.07 -6.81 2.37
N ARG A 9 -3.04 -6.30 3.59
CA ARG A 9 -1.88 -6.45 4.48
C ARG A 9 -1.59 -7.91 4.80
N GLN A 10 -2.64 -8.68 5.09
CA GLN A 10 -2.52 -10.12 5.35
C GLN A 10 -2.06 -10.87 4.09
N ALA A 11 -2.60 -10.52 2.92
CA ALA A 11 -2.18 -11.10 1.63
C ALA A 11 -0.70 -10.81 1.33
N LEU A 12 -0.23 -9.57 1.58
CA LEU A 12 1.18 -9.20 1.42
C LEU A 12 2.10 -9.98 2.37
N ALA A 13 1.69 -10.14 3.63
CA ALA A 13 2.46 -10.90 4.62
C ALA A 13 2.56 -12.39 4.25
N ALA A 14 1.49 -12.95 3.70
CA ALA A 14 1.43 -14.35 3.24
C ALA A 14 2.00 -14.57 1.82
N MET A 15 2.39 -13.49 1.12
CA MET A 15 2.73 -13.52 -0.31
C MET A 15 1.66 -14.20 -1.18
N ASN A 16 0.40 -14.06 -0.80
CA ASN A 16 -0.73 -14.68 -1.48
C ASN A 16 -1.24 -13.75 -2.59
N ILE A 17 -0.89 -14.06 -3.84
CA ILE A 17 -1.22 -13.23 -5.01
C ILE A 17 -2.72 -13.23 -5.30
N ASP A 18 -3.39 -14.38 -5.18
CA ASP A 18 -4.84 -14.48 -5.43
C ASP A 18 -5.62 -13.61 -4.43
N ALA A 19 -5.27 -13.68 -3.15
CA ALA A 19 -5.86 -12.83 -2.12
C ALA A 19 -5.56 -11.34 -2.36
N LEU A 20 -4.36 -11.01 -2.88
CA LEU A 20 -3.99 -9.63 -3.19
C LEU A 20 -4.81 -9.06 -4.36
N VAL A 21 -5.09 -9.88 -5.38
CA VAL A 21 -5.96 -9.51 -6.50
C VAL A 21 -7.38 -9.25 -6.03
N LEU A 22 -7.93 -10.14 -5.18
CA LEU A 22 -9.26 -9.96 -4.59
C LEU A 22 -9.35 -8.67 -3.77
N ALA A 23 -8.39 -8.46 -2.85
CA ALA A 23 -8.33 -7.25 -2.04
C ALA A 23 -8.20 -5.97 -2.91
N THR A 24 -7.48 -6.05 -4.03
CA THR A 24 -7.36 -4.94 -4.98
C THR A 24 -8.69 -4.62 -5.65
N GLY A 25 -9.42 -5.64 -6.11
CA GLY A 25 -10.77 -5.45 -6.68
C GLY A 25 -11.75 -4.85 -5.67
N ASP A 26 -11.72 -5.31 -4.41
CA ASP A 26 -12.54 -4.74 -3.34
C ASP A 26 -12.22 -3.27 -3.09
N LYS A 27 -10.93 -2.89 -3.04
CA LYS A 27 -10.52 -1.49 -2.90
C LYS A 27 -11.01 -0.63 -4.06
N GLN A 28 -10.87 -1.08 -5.30
CA GLN A 28 -11.35 -0.34 -6.47
C GLN A 28 -12.87 -0.12 -6.41
N ARG A 29 -13.64 -1.15 -6.07
CA ARG A 29 -15.09 -1.06 -5.92
C ARG A 29 -15.48 -0.05 -4.81
N LEU A 30 -14.75 -0.07 -3.70
CA LEU A 30 -14.96 0.85 -2.59
C LEU A 30 -14.56 2.28 -2.93
N CYS A 31 -13.47 2.51 -3.67
CA CYS A 31 -13.11 3.84 -4.16
C CYS A 31 -14.20 4.41 -5.08
N ALA A 32 -14.69 3.61 -6.04
CA ALA A 32 -15.77 4.02 -6.94
C ALA A 32 -17.05 4.36 -6.16
N ALA A 33 -17.39 3.58 -5.12
CA ALA A 33 -18.53 3.90 -4.26
C ALA A 33 -18.34 5.21 -3.48
N LEU A 34 -17.12 5.50 -3.01
CA LEU A 34 -16.80 6.74 -2.29
C LEU A 34 -16.82 7.98 -3.21
N GLU A 35 -16.41 7.84 -4.47
CA GLU A 35 -16.46 8.91 -5.48
C GLU A 35 -17.89 9.43 -5.75
N GLY A 36 -18.90 8.60 -5.51
CA GLY A 36 -20.30 8.97 -5.65
C GLY A 36 -20.86 9.89 -4.56
N HIS A 37 -20.10 10.21 -3.52
CA HIS A 37 -20.56 11.02 -2.39
C HIS A 37 -19.93 12.43 -2.42
N ALA A 38 -20.70 13.46 -2.10
CA ALA A 38 -20.17 14.81 -2.01
C ALA A 38 -19.34 14.97 -0.72
N ALA A 39 -18.35 15.87 -0.73
CA ALA A 39 -17.52 16.12 0.46
C ALA A 39 -18.34 16.58 1.69
N ASN A 40 -19.51 17.17 1.47
CA ASN A 40 -20.43 17.61 2.52
C ASN A 40 -21.21 16.44 3.17
N ASP A 41 -21.23 15.27 2.53
CA ASP A 41 -21.90 14.06 3.05
C ASP A 41 -21.00 13.28 4.03
N VAL A 42 -19.74 13.71 4.20
CA VAL A 42 -18.75 13.04 5.05
C VAL A 42 -18.71 13.69 6.43
N ASP A 43 -19.40 13.06 7.38
CA ASP A 43 -19.42 13.51 8.77
C ASP A 43 -18.08 13.30 9.51
N ALA A 44 -18.05 13.62 10.80
CA ALA A 44 -16.84 13.48 11.62
C ALA A 44 -16.38 12.02 11.79
N GLU A 45 -17.33 11.09 11.92
CA GLU A 45 -17.03 9.66 12.10
C GLU A 45 -16.43 9.08 10.80
N CYS A 46 -17.05 9.38 9.67
CA CYS A 46 -16.58 8.98 8.34
C CYS A 46 -15.19 9.54 8.04
N ARG A 47 -14.90 10.79 8.44
CA ARG A 47 -13.55 11.37 8.32
C ARG A 47 -12.51 10.58 9.13
N GLY A 48 -12.83 10.18 10.36
CA GLY A 48 -11.96 9.32 11.16
C GLY A 48 -11.66 7.98 10.49
N LEU A 49 -12.66 7.36 9.87
CA LEU A 49 -12.49 6.11 9.12
C LEU A 49 -11.64 6.29 7.85
N LEU A 50 -11.77 7.43 7.15
CA LEU A 50 -10.94 7.76 5.99
C LEU A 50 -9.48 7.99 6.39
N GLU A 51 -9.22 8.64 7.52
CA GLU A 51 -7.87 8.81 8.06
C GLU A 51 -7.23 7.48 8.44
N ALA A 52 -7.99 6.59 9.10
CA ALA A 52 -7.54 5.24 9.41
C ALA A 52 -7.22 4.43 8.14
N ALA A 53 -8.09 4.52 7.12
CA ALA A 53 -7.82 3.90 5.82
C ALA A 53 -6.56 4.46 5.16
N ARG A 54 -6.34 5.79 5.20
CA ARG A 54 -5.12 6.41 4.68
C ARG A 54 -3.86 5.90 5.38
N HIS A 55 -3.89 5.82 6.72
CA HIS A 55 -2.78 5.29 7.50
C HIS A 55 -2.48 3.83 7.12
N GLN A 56 -3.52 3.01 7.01
CA GLN A 56 -3.38 1.61 6.65
C GLN A 56 -2.81 1.40 5.24
N ASN A 57 -3.25 2.20 4.27
CA ASN A 57 -2.71 2.14 2.90
C ASN A 57 -1.22 2.52 2.86
N GLU A 58 -0.80 3.46 3.69
CA GLU A 58 0.61 3.82 3.83
C GLU A 58 1.44 2.66 4.38
N VAL A 59 0.92 1.92 5.37
CA VAL A 59 1.55 0.70 5.87
C VAL A 59 1.68 -0.33 4.76
N ASN A 60 0.62 -0.60 4.00
CA ASN A 60 0.65 -1.56 2.89
C ASN A 60 1.64 -1.17 1.79
N ARG A 61 1.76 0.13 1.49
CA ARG A 61 2.77 0.66 0.57
C ARG A 61 4.19 0.36 1.06
N LYS A 62 4.47 0.60 2.34
CA LYS A 62 5.78 0.30 2.95
C LYS A 62 6.12 -1.18 2.86
N VAL A 63 5.17 -2.08 3.16
CA VAL A 63 5.38 -3.53 3.06
C VAL A 63 5.73 -3.94 1.62
N ARG A 64 4.96 -3.50 0.62
CA ARG A 64 5.26 -3.77 -0.80
C ARG A 64 6.65 -3.29 -1.20
N ASN A 65 7.03 -2.09 -0.79
CA ASN A 65 8.34 -1.52 -1.10
C ASN A 65 9.48 -2.32 -0.46
N LEU A 66 9.30 -2.78 0.79
CA LEU A 66 10.28 -3.63 1.46
C LEU A 66 10.43 -4.98 0.76
N LEU A 67 9.33 -5.60 0.33
CA LEU A 67 9.38 -6.85 -0.45
C LEU A 67 10.15 -6.65 -1.76
N ALA A 68 9.88 -5.58 -2.50
CA ALA A 68 10.59 -5.26 -3.73
C ALA A 68 12.09 -5.01 -3.49
N ALA A 69 12.44 -4.23 -2.46
CA ALA A 69 13.84 -3.94 -2.10
C ALA A 69 14.60 -5.22 -1.73
N ASN A 70 13.98 -6.15 -1.00
CA ASN A 70 14.58 -7.44 -0.66
C ASN A 70 14.88 -8.29 -1.90
N VAL A 71 13.96 -8.33 -2.87
CA VAL A 71 14.18 -9.07 -4.12
C VAL A 71 15.29 -8.40 -4.94
N ALA A 72 15.27 -7.07 -5.09
CA ALA A 72 16.30 -6.32 -5.79
C ALA A 72 17.70 -6.59 -5.22
N ALA A 73 17.86 -6.47 -3.89
CA ALA A 73 19.14 -6.70 -3.23
C ALA A 73 19.70 -8.13 -3.48
N ARG A 74 18.83 -9.13 -3.57
CA ARG A 74 19.24 -10.51 -3.89
C ARG A 74 19.68 -10.65 -5.35
N LEU A 75 18.98 -10.00 -6.28
CA LEU A 75 19.35 -10.01 -7.70
C LEU A 75 20.68 -9.28 -7.94
N ASP A 76 20.90 -8.14 -7.28
CA ASP A 76 22.16 -7.40 -7.36
C ASP A 76 23.34 -8.25 -6.86
N ALA A 77 23.16 -8.96 -5.75
CA ALA A 77 24.17 -9.87 -5.21
C ALA A 77 24.53 -11.01 -6.19
N LEU A 78 23.55 -11.57 -6.89
CA LEU A 78 23.76 -12.66 -7.86
C LEU A 78 24.41 -12.17 -9.16
N THR A 79 24.08 -10.96 -9.60
CA THR A 79 24.57 -10.42 -10.87
C THR A 79 25.92 -9.73 -10.77
N ARG A 80 26.48 -9.57 -9.55
CA ARG A 80 27.69 -8.78 -9.26
C ARG A 80 27.62 -7.36 -9.86
N SER A 81 26.41 -6.88 -10.09
CA SER A 81 26.14 -5.53 -10.53
C SER A 81 25.78 -4.78 -9.26
N PRO A 82 26.66 -3.92 -8.70
CA PRO A 82 26.29 -3.13 -7.53
C PRO A 82 25.14 -2.22 -7.96
N GLY A 83 23.93 -2.58 -7.54
CA GLY A 83 22.71 -1.84 -7.88
C GLY A 83 22.89 -0.38 -7.47
N LEU A 84 22.89 0.51 -8.47
CA LEU A 84 22.86 1.95 -8.27
C LEU A 84 21.46 2.34 -7.79
N TYR A 85 21.11 2.00 -6.56
CA TYR A 85 19.95 2.60 -5.90
C TYR A 85 20.39 3.83 -5.12
N THR A 86 20.29 4.98 -5.78
CA THR A 86 20.29 6.29 -5.15
C THR A 86 18.98 6.42 -4.35
N GLY A 87 19.05 6.19 -3.04
CA GLY A 87 17.97 6.58 -2.13
C GLY A 87 17.72 8.10 -2.17
N PRO A 88 16.53 8.60 -1.79
CA PRO A 88 16.25 10.02 -1.81
C PRO A 88 17.24 10.74 -0.89
N ARG A 89 18.07 11.63 -1.45
CA ARG A 89 18.99 12.49 -0.68
C ARG A 89 18.17 13.18 0.39
N ALA A 90 18.47 12.90 1.65
CA ALA A 90 18.03 13.72 2.76
C ALA A 90 18.41 15.18 2.43
N ARG A 91 17.40 16.05 2.33
CA ARG A 91 17.61 17.49 2.24
C ARG A 91 18.30 17.94 3.51
N THR A 92 19.60 18.22 3.43
CA THR A 92 20.31 19.03 4.42
C THR A 92 19.73 20.44 4.37
N ALA A 93 19.44 20.96 5.56
CA ALA A 93 19.02 22.33 5.83
C ALA A 93 20.14 23.34 5.53
#